data_AF-A0A817MIH3-F1
#
_entry.id   AF-A0A817MIH3-F1
#
_cell.length_a   1.000
_cell.length_b   1.000
_cell.length_c   1.000
_cell.angle_alpha   90.00
_cell.angle_beta   90.00
_cell.angle_gamma   90.00
#
_symmetry.space_group_name_H-M   'P 1'
#
loop_
_entity.id
_entity.type
_entity.pdbx_description
1 polymer ?
#
loop_
_entity_poly.entity_id
_entity_poly.type
_entity_poly.pdbx_seq_one_letter_code
_entity_poly.pdbx_strand_id
1 'polypeptide(L)'
;MPVNAAVASTDGLNFKCDCIEGYNGAYCELNVDLCANITCENRGICQTVAMQWQCLCLNSVYYYGDLCQFKTNKLKIREILSSSFAYIAIGAISVTCTFVIVMDVLKYAFHIDPVECERDNYRRRREAQRRAKRPIKPNEAKVALRFQYVS
;
A
#
# COMPACT_ATOMS: atom_id res chain seq x y z
N MET A 1 23.12 -35.44 44.00
CA MET A 1 24.42 -34.77 44.13
C MET A 1 24.27 -33.39 43.52
N PRO A 2 24.74 -32.31 44.18
CA PRO A 2 24.68 -30.98 43.62
C PRO A 2 25.62 -30.88 42.40
N VAL A 3 25.06 -30.54 41.24
CA VAL A 3 25.80 -30.56 39.95
C VAL A 3 26.41 -29.22 39.61
N ASN A 4 25.79 -28.10 40.00
CA ASN A 4 26.26 -26.73 39.74
C ASN A 4 26.29 -25.86 41.01
N ALA A 5 26.64 -26.46 42.16
CA ALA A 5 26.80 -25.71 43.41
C ALA A 5 28.21 -25.13 43.53
N ALA A 6 28.29 -23.83 43.85
CA ALA A 6 29.52 -23.15 44.24
C ALA A 6 29.93 -23.56 45.66
N VAL A 7 28.97 -23.65 46.58
CA VAL A 7 29.16 -24.14 47.95
C VAL A 7 27.97 -25.00 48.36
N ALA A 8 28.22 -26.10 49.07
CA ALA A 8 27.20 -26.86 49.76
C ALA A 8 27.41 -26.73 51.27
N SER A 9 26.41 -26.21 51.97
CA SER A 9 26.42 -26.03 53.42
C SER A 9 25.24 -26.75 54.06
N THR A 10 25.43 -27.15 55.32
CA THR A 10 24.41 -27.81 56.13
C THR A 10 24.19 -26.97 57.38
N ASP A 11 23.06 -26.26 57.44
CA ASP A 11 22.63 -25.52 58.64
C ASP A 11 21.75 -26.45 59.49
N GLY A 12 22.37 -27.12 60.46
CA GLY A 12 21.70 -28.07 61.35
C GLY A 12 21.24 -29.34 60.63
N LEU A 13 19.94 -29.40 60.28
CA LEU A 13 19.31 -30.54 59.58
C LEU A 13 18.98 -30.23 58.10
N ASN A 14 19.08 -28.96 57.67
CA ASN A 14 18.75 -28.56 56.31
C ASN A 14 20.01 -28.45 55.45
N PHE A 15 19.97 -29.11 54.30
CA PHE A 15 20.98 -29.02 53.26
C PHE A 15 20.66 -27.83 52.34
N LYS A 16 21.64 -26.95 52.10
CA LYS A 16 21.50 -25.81 51.21
C LYS A 16 22.68 -25.75 50.25
N CYS A 17 22.40 -25.49 48.98
CA CYS A 17 23.41 -25.19 47.97
C CYS A 17 23.36 -23.72 47.61
N ASP A 18 24.51 -23.07 47.60
CA ASP A 18 24.71 -21.84 46.83
C ASP A 18 25.09 -22.23 45.42
N CYS A 19 24.21 -21.90 44.48
CA CYS A 19 24.39 -22.22 43.07
C CYS A 19 25.36 -21.26 42.39
N ILE A 20 26.10 -21.78 41.43
CA ILE A 20 26.84 -20.94 40.47
C ILE A 20 25.81 -20.04 39.76
N GLU A 21 26.20 -18.80 39.43
CA GLU A 21 25.32 -17.88 38.70
C GLU A 21 24.71 -18.56 37.47
N GLY A 22 23.43 -18.29 37.20
CA GLY A 22 22.69 -18.91 36.11
C GLY A 22 22.08 -20.28 36.43
N TYR A 23 22.24 -20.82 37.65
CA TYR A 23 21.61 -22.06 38.09
C TYR A 23 20.75 -21.89 39.36
N ASN A 24 19.71 -22.71 39.49
CA ASN A 24 18.74 -22.75 40.59
C ASN A 24 18.34 -24.22 40.87
N GLY A 25 17.58 -24.48 41.92
CA GLY A 25 17.12 -25.79 42.35
C GLY A 25 17.73 -26.16 43.70
N ALA A 26 17.17 -27.19 44.35
CA ALA A 26 17.67 -27.66 45.64
C ALA A 26 19.11 -28.22 45.54
N TYR A 27 19.51 -28.63 44.35
CA TYR A 27 20.81 -29.19 44.01
C TYR A 27 21.47 -28.45 42.83
N CYS A 28 21.01 -27.23 42.52
CA CYS A 28 21.47 -26.41 41.39
C CYS A 28 21.33 -27.13 40.03
N GLU A 29 20.26 -27.91 39.88
CA GLU A 29 19.98 -28.75 38.72
C GLU A 29 19.22 -28.01 37.60
N LEU A 30 18.63 -26.85 37.90
CA LEU A 30 17.83 -26.07 36.96
C LEU A 30 18.65 -24.91 36.39
N ASN A 31 18.62 -24.72 35.08
CA ASN A 31 19.12 -23.51 34.45
C ASN A 31 18.15 -22.35 34.71
N VAL A 32 18.67 -21.19 35.06
CA VAL A 32 17.89 -19.96 35.18
C VAL A 32 17.55 -19.47 33.77
N ASP A 33 16.28 -19.57 33.39
CA ASP A 33 15.79 -18.93 32.17
C ASP A 33 15.64 -17.42 32.42
N LEU A 34 16.67 -16.67 32.02
CA LEU A 34 16.69 -15.22 32.11
C LEU A 34 15.62 -14.56 31.22
N CYS A 35 15.04 -15.29 30.26
CA CYS A 35 13.97 -14.82 29.39
C CYS A 35 12.56 -15.11 29.93
N ALA A 36 12.41 -15.91 31.00
CA ALA A 36 11.10 -16.38 31.48
C ALA A 36 10.13 -15.24 31.85
N ASN A 37 10.65 -14.09 32.29
CA ASN A 37 9.85 -12.92 32.67
C ASN A 37 10.04 -11.73 31.72
N ILE A 38 10.57 -11.97 30.52
CA ILE A 38 10.96 -10.92 29.58
C ILE A 38 10.18 -11.08 28.29
N THR A 39 9.42 -10.05 27.96
CA THR A 39 8.65 -9.99 26.73
C THR A 39 9.28 -8.96 25.81
N CYS A 40 9.89 -9.41 24.71
CA CYS A 40 10.37 -8.53 23.67
C CYS A 40 9.20 -8.07 22.79
N GLU A 41 9.03 -6.75 22.65
CA GLU A 41 7.99 -6.13 21.84
C GLU A 41 8.27 -6.28 20.33
N ASN A 42 7.28 -5.94 19.50
CA ASN A 42 7.40 -5.91 18.04
C ASN A 42 7.97 -7.21 17.42
N ARG A 43 7.60 -8.36 18.01
CA ARG A 43 8.06 -9.70 17.61
C ARG A 43 9.57 -9.93 17.79
N GLY A 44 10.20 -9.24 18.73
CA GLY A 44 11.57 -9.52 19.13
C GLY A 44 11.71 -10.92 19.74
N ILE A 45 12.92 -11.47 19.71
CA ILE A 45 13.25 -12.79 20.27
C ILE A 45 14.14 -12.57 21.50
N CYS A 46 13.74 -13.07 22.66
CA CYS A 46 14.61 -13.06 23.84
C CYS A 46 15.64 -14.20 23.74
N GLN A 47 16.90 -13.89 23.99
CA GLN A 47 17.95 -14.90 24.14
C GLN A 47 18.83 -14.57 25.34
N THR A 48 19.39 -15.62 25.94
CA THR A 48 20.42 -15.50 26.97
C THR A 48 21.80 -15.40 26.33
N VAL A 49 22.55 -14.33 26.62
CA VAL A 49 23.91 -14.08 26.15
C VAL A 49 24.78 -13.70 27.34
N ALA A 50 25.88 -14.43 27.55
CA ALA A 50 26.86 -14.14 28.62
C ALA A 50 26.22 -13.90 30.01
N MET A 51 25.27 -14.77 30.40
CA MET A 51 24.54 -14.70 31.69
C MET A 51 23.64 -13.46 31.85
N GLN A 52 23.36 -12.77 30.76
CA GLN A 52 22.37 -11.70 30.67
C GLN A 52 21.29 -12.08 29.64
N TRP A 53 20.14 -11.43 29.72
CA TRP A 53 19.14 -11.51 28.68
C TRP A 53 19.34 -10.38 27.68
N GLN A 54 19.01 -10.64 26.41
CA GLN A 54 18.98 -9.63 25.38
C GLN A 54 17.84 -9.91 24.39
N CYS A 55 17.09 -8.87 24.03
CA CYS A 55 16.12 -8.96 22.95
C CYS A 55 16.78 -8.72 21.59
N LEU A 56 16.61 -9.67 20.68
CA LEU A 56 16.90 -9.52 19.27
C LEU A 56 15.69 -8.91 18.56
N CYS A 57 15.82 -7.65 18.14
CA CYS A 57 14.75 -6.96 17.45
C CYS A 57 14.60 -7.46 16.01
N LEU A 58 13.43 -8.05 15.71
CA LEU A 58 13.06 -8.40 14.35
C LEU A 58 12.97 -7.11 13.52
N ASN A 59 13.74 -7.03 12.44
CA ASN A 59 13.93 -5.79 11.69
C ASN A 59 14.48 -4.65 12.54
N SER A 60 15.73 -4.78 13.00
CA SER A 60 16.48 -3.73 13.71
C SER A 60 16.59 -2.39 12.96
N VAL A 61 16.30 -2.38 11.66
CA VAL A 61 16.17 -1.16 10.85
C VAL A 61 14.93 -0.33 11.26
N TYR A 62 13.88 -0.99 11.74
CA TYR A 62 12.58 -0.43 12.07
C TYR A 62 12.30 -0.34 13.58
N TYR A 63 12.93 -1.18 14.41
CA TYR A 63 12.69 -1.23 15.85
C TYR A 63 14.00 -1.20 16.65
N TYR A 64 13.97 -0.60 17.85
CA TYR A 64 15.12 -0.47 18.74
C TYR A 64 14.72 -0.34 20.22
N GLY A 65 15.72 -0.35 21.11
CA GLY A 65 15.56 -0.37 22.58
C GLY A 65 15.78 -1.77 23.17
N ASP A 66 15.90 -1.85 24.49
CA ASP A 66 16.25 -3.09 25.20
C ASP A 66 15.18 -4.19 25.05
N LEU A 67 13.92 -3.79 24.87
CA LEU A 67 12.79 -4.68 24.62
C LEU A 67 12.22 -4.49 23.21
N CYS A 68 12.95 -3.84 22.30
CA CYS A 68 12.48 -3.54 20.94
C CYS A 68 11.18 -2.70 20.89
N GLN A 69 10.92 -1.89 21.92
CA GLN A 69 9.68 -1.13 22.10
C GLN A 69 9.59 0.12 21.22
N PHE A 70 10.73 0.66 20.77
CA PHE A 70 10.75 1.91 20.04
C PHE A 70 10.77 1.68 18.53
N LYS A 71 10.00 2.51 17.81
CA LYS A 71 9.90 2.50 16.35
C LYS A 71 10.80 3.59 15.75
N THR A 72 11.58 3.24 14.73
CA THR A 72 12.43 4.22 14.05
C THR A 72 11.62 5.13 13.13
N ASN A 73 12.18 6.29 12.80
CA ASN A 73 11.58 7.20 11.81
C ASN A 73 11.41 6.55 10.44
N LYS A 74 12.26 5.57 10.09
CA LYS A 74 12.12 4.81 8.84
C LYS A 74 10.80 4.06 8.77
N LEU A 75 10.35 3.45 9.87
CA LEU A 75 9.06 2.77 9.92
C LEU A 75 7.89 3.76 9.87
N LYS A 76 7.98 4.86 10.61
CA LYS A 76 6.97 5.94 10.57
C LYS A 76 6.81 6.51 9.17
N ILE A 77 7.92 6.80 8.48
CA ILE A 77 7.90 7.29 7.09
C ILE A 77 7.31 6.25 6.16
N ARG A 78 7.65 4.96 6.31
CA ARG A 78 7.09 3.87 5.51
C ARG A 78 5.57 3.75 5.69
N GLU A 79 5.07 3.82 6.92
CA GLU A 79 3.62 3.84 7.22
C GLU A 79 2.94 5.08 6.62
N ILE A 80 3.53 6.27 6.79
CA ILE A 80 3.03 7.53 6.22
C ILE A 80 2.97 7.45 4.69
N LEU A 81 4.01 6.96 4.03
CA LEU A 81 4.03 6.81 2.58
C LEU A 81 2.91 5.85 2.14
N SER A 82 2.78 4.70 2.78
CA SER A 82 1.73 3.71 2.42
C SER A 82 0.30 4.25 2.57
N SER A 83 0.04 5.02 3.62
CA SER A 83 -1.27 5.59 3.91
C SER A 83 -1.57 6.81 3.03
N SER A 84 -0.58 7.70 2.86
CA SER A 84 -0.71 8.91 2.05
C SER A 84 -1.00 8.60 0.57
N PHE A 85 -0.36 7.59 -0.02
CA PHE A 85 -0.64 7.23 -1.42
C PHE A 85 -2.10 6.78 -1.62
N ALA A 86 -2.67 6.05 -0.66
CA ALA A 86 -4.09 5.65 -0.70
C ALA A 86 -5.00 6.89 -0.62
N TYR A 87 -4.74 7.82 0.29
CA TYR A 87 -5.55 9.05 0.42
C TYR A 87 -5.45 9.96 -0.80
N ILE A 88 -4.26 10.12 -1.40
CA ILE A 88 -4.07 10.92 -2.61
C ILE A 88 -4.87 10.31 -3.77
N ALA A 89 -4.82 8.98 -3.94
CA ALA A 89 -5.60 8.29 -4.98
C ALA A 89 -7.10 8.49 -4.77
N ILE A 90 -7.61 8.34 -3.54
CA ILE A 90 -9.02 8.56 -3.21
C ILE A 90 -9.42 10.02 -3.49
N GLY A 91 -8.60 10.98 -3.11
CA GLY A 91 -8.83 12.41 -3.39
C GLY A 91 -8.88 12.73 -4.87
N ALA A 92 -7.98 12.16 -5.68
CA ALA A 92 -8.00 12.34 -7.13
C ALA A 92 -9.26 11.73 -7.77
N ILE A 93 -9.68 10.55 -7.31
CA ILE A 93 -10.92 9.91 -7.79
C ILE A 93 -12.14 10.73 -7.41
N SER A 94 -12.21 11.23 -6.17
CA SER A 94 -13.35 12.04 -5.74
C SER A 94 -13.45 13.35 -6.52
N VAL A 95 -12.32 14.04 -6.75
CA VAL A 95 -12.28 15.29 -7.54
C VAL A 95 -12.67 15.05 -9.01
N THR A 96 -12.20 13.95 -9.61
CA THR A 96 -12.59 13.61 -10.98
C THR A 96 -14.07 13.23 -11.07
N CYS A 97 -14.58 12.45 -10.13
CA CYS A 97 -16.01 12.12 -10.05
C CYS A 97 -16.88 13.36 -9.85
N THR A 98 -16.51 14.27 -8.95
CA THR A 98 -17.29 15.50 -8.75
C THR A 98 -17.28 16.38 -9.98
N PHE A 99 -16.14 16.50 -10.68
CA PHE A 99 -16.09 17.22 -11.96
C PHE A 99 -17.00 16.60 -13.01
N VAL A 100 -16.98 15.28 -13.18
CA VAL A 100 -17.87 14.57 -14.13
C VAL A 100 -19.34 14.77 -13.76
N ILE A 101 -19.69 14.62 -12.49
CA ILE A 101 -21.06 14.83 -12.01
C ILE A 101 -21.50 16.28 -12.25
N VAL A 102 -20.64 17.26 -11.97
CA VAL A 102 -20.94 18.67 -12.26
C VAL A 102 -21.15 18.88 -13.76
N MET A 103 -20.30 18.32 -14.61
CA MET A 103 -20.48 18.40 -16.07
C MET A 103 -21.79 17.75 -16.53
N ASP A 104 -22.17 16.60 -15.97
CA ASP A 104 -23.42 15.92 -16.28
C ASP A 104 -24.65 16.71 -15.78
N VAL A 105 -24.57 17.31 -14.59
CA VAL A 105 -25.63 18.16 -14.05
C VAL A 105 -25.77 19.44 -14.86
N LEU A 106 -24.67 20.09 -15.25
CA LEU A 106 -24.70 21.27 -16.12
C LEU A 106 -25.31 20.94 -17.48
N LYS A 107 -24.95 19.78 -18.05
CA LYS A 107 -25.55 19.26 -19.28
C LYS A 107 -27.06 19.03 -19.12
N TYR A 108 -27.48 18.39 -18.02
CA TYR A 108 -28.89 18.08 -17.73
C TYR A 108 -29.72 19.34 -17.43
N ALA A 109 -29.18 20.26 -16.63
CA ALA A 109 -29.88 21.47 -16.18
C ALA A 109 -30.01 22.52 -17.28
N PHE A 110 -28.99 22.67 -18.13
CA PHE A 110 -28.99 23.69 -19.19
C PHE A 110 -29.39 23.14 -20.57
N HIS A 111 -29.45 21.82 -20.75
CA HIS A 111 -29.81 21.17 -22.03
C HIS A 111 -28.96 21.63 -23.24
N ILE A 112 -27.79 22.22 -23.00
CA ILE A 112 -26.83 22.62 -24.04
C ILE A 112 -25.86 21.46 -24.19
N ASP A 113 -26.09 20.59 -25.17
CA ASP A 113 -25.12 19.57 -25.60
C ASP A 113 -24.14 20.22 -26.59
N PRO A 114 -22.94 20.68 -26.19
CA PRO A 114 -21.98 21.30 -27.11
C PRO A 114 -21.56 20.35 -28.24
N VAL A 115 -21.76 19.04 -28.06
CA VAL A 115 -21.42 17.97 -28.99
C VAL A 115 -22.46 17.79 -30.11
N GLU A 116 -23.72 18.23 -29.92
CA GLU A 116 -24.81 18.00 -30.89
C GLU A 116 -24.53 18.76 -32.20
N CYS A 117 -24.19 20.06 -32.10
CA CYS A 117 -23.85 20.90 -33.25
C CYS A 117 -22.59 20.41 -33.98
N GLU A 118 -21.57 19.94 -33.24
CA GLU A 118 -20.34 19.42 -33.82
C GLU A 118 -20.57 18.10 -34.56
N ARG A 119 -21.41 17.22 -34.00
CA ARG A 119 -21.86 15.98 -34.65
C ARG A 119 -22.63 16.26 -35.94
N ASP A 120 -23.49 17.27 -35.95
CA ASP A 120 -24.23 17.70 -37.14
C ASP A 120 -23.31 18.31 -38.21
N ASN A 121 -22.32 19.11 -37.80
CA ASN A 121 -21.30 19.64 -38.70
C ASN A 121 -20.48 18.51 -39.35
N TYR A 122 -20.10 17.50 -38.58
CA TYR A 122 -19.42 16.31 -39.08
C TYR A 122 -20.29 15.53 -40.09
N ARG A 123 -21.57 15.29 -39.77
CA ARG A 123 -22.53 14.63 -40.69
C ARG A 123 -22.68 15.41 -42.00
N ARG A 124 -22.89 16.73 -41.92
CA ARG A 124 -23.04 17.60 -43.10
C ARG A 124 -21.81 17.55 -44.02
N ARG A 125 -20.59 17.60 -43.46
CA ARG A 125 -19.35 17.48 -44.24
C ARG A 125 -19.23 16.12 -44.94
N ARG A 126 -19.56 15.03 -44.24
CA ARG A 126 -19.53 13.68 -44.81
C ARG A 126 -20.55 13.51 -45.94
N GLU A 127 -21.74 14.08 -45.80
CA GLU A 127 -22.76 14.07 -46.86
C GLU A 127 -22.36 14.90 -48.07
N ALA A 128 -21.77 16.08 -47.85
CA ALA A 128 -21.25 16.93 -48.93
C ALA A 128 -20.15 16.20 -49.73
N GLN A 129 -19.20 15.55 -49.04
CA GLN A 129 -18.17 14.72 -49.69
C GLN A 129 -18.77 13.55 -50.47
N ARG A 130 -19.80 12.88 -49.92
CA ARG A 130 -20.51 11.81 -50.64
C ARG A 130 -21.24 12.33 -51.88
N ARG A 131 -21.84 13.52 -51.84
CA ARG A 131 -22.48 14.18 -52.99
C ARG A 131 -21.46 14.53 -54.07
N ALA A 132 -20.31 15.10 -53.69
CA ALA A 132 -19.24 15.46 -54.62
C ALA A 132 -18.61 14.24 -55.33
N LYS A 133 -18.60 13.07 -54.68
CA LYS A 133 -18.11 11.81 -55.27
C LYS A 133 -19.17 11.02 -56.04
N ARG A 134 -20.42 11.51 -56.17
CA ARG A 134 -21.43 10.80 -56.96
C ARG A 134 -21.07 10.88 -58.44
N PRO A 135 -21.05 9.76 -59.18
CA PRO A 135 -20.85 9.78 -60.61
C PRO A 135 -22.03 10.49 -61.28
N ILE A 136 -21.73 11.39 -62.23
CA ILE A 136 -22.73 12.09 -63.05
C ILE A 136 -23.46 11.03 -63.88
N LYS A 137 -24.79 11.00 -63.83
CA LYS A 137 -25.57 10.04 -64.62
C LYS A 137 -25.39 10.35 -66.11
N PRO A 138 -25.30 9.34 -66.99
CA PRO A 138 -25.09 9.55 -68.44
C PRO A 138 -26.20 10.39 -69.10
N ASN A 139 -27.41 10.41 -68.52
CA ASN A 139 -28.51 11.24 -69.00
C ASN A 139 -28.33 12.74 -68.65
N GLU A 140 -27.66 13.08 -67.56
CA GLU A 140 -27.36 14.47 -67.17
C GLU A 140 -26.19 15.04 -67.98
N ALA A 141 -25.22 14.21 -68.36
CA ALA A 141 -24.14 14.58 -69.28
C ALA A 141 -24.66 14.94 -70.69
N LYS A 142 -25.70 14.25 -71.17
CA LYS A 142 -26.37 14.58 -72.45
C LYS A 142 -27.09 15.92 -72.43
N VAL A 143 -27.66 16.33 -71.29
CA VAL A 143 -28.34 17.64 -71.14
C VAL A 143 -27.32 18.78 -71.12
N ALA A 144 -26.19 18.63 -70.42
CA ALA A 144 -25.12 19.62 -70.42
C ALA A 144 -24.51 19.84 -71.83
N LEU A 145 -24.34 18.76 -72.60
CA LEU A 145 -23.87 18.85 -74.00
C LEU A 145 -24.90 19.47 -74.94
N ARG A 146 -26.20 19.30 -74.68
CA ARG A 146 -27.27 19.89 -75.51
C ARG A 146 -27.39 21.41 -75.32
N PHE A 147 -26.97 21.96 -74.18
CA PHE A 147 -26.90 23.40 -73.94
C PHE A 147 -25.71 24.09 -74.63
N GLN A 148 -24.62 23.38 -74.93
CA GLN A 148 -23.48 23.94 -75.69
C GLN A 148 -23.75 24.13 -77.19
N TYR A 149 -24.85 23.60 -77.72
CA TYR A 149 -25.18 23.62 -79.16
C TYR A 149 -26.43 24.44 -79.52
N VAL A 150 -27.02 25.19 -78.57
CA VAL A 150 -28.21 26.05 -78.79
C VAL A 150 -27.92 27.51 -78.41
N SER A 151 -26.68 27.97 -78.64
CA SER A 151 -26.27 29.37 -78.55
C SER A 151 -25.61 29.81 -79.85
#